data_AF-A0A2P6N1T2-F1
#
_entry.id   AF-A0A2P6N1T2-F1
#
_cell.length_a   1.000
_cell.length_b   1.000
_cell.length_c   1.000
_cell.angle_alpha   90.00
_cell.angle_beta   90.00
_cell.angle_gamma   90.00
#
_symmetry.space_group_name_H-M   'P 1'
#
loop_
_entity.id
_entity.type
_entity.pdbx_description
1 polymer ?
#
loop_
_entity_poly.entity_id
_entity_poly.type
_entity_poly.pdbx_seq_one_letter_code
_entity_poly.pdbx_strand_id
1 'polypeptide(L)'
;MIEKLLSPDILPLCYFSHYFLIALKARVYDMAAQIASHLKLTVQLSIEIFSPVDEWRTIRLENGWFYEMRESVSLLELADRGLMYLLEPIIREGNTGVTFNNSILHAVVRSGRIDLLKEMTQKMKFDSGTKNEALLEAIRATDGEMVDWLIRSNQIDASINKWDVKHATLACGDVGIICAVNDEIERIEMSLDVSDSETDMEER
;
A
#
# COMPACT_ATOMS: atom_id res chain seq x y z
N MET A 1 -0.16 -27.67 -28.46
CA MET A 1 -0.16 -26.70 -27.33
C MET A 1 1.22 -26.09 -27.07
N ILE A 2 2.32 -26.85 -27.26
CA ILE A 2 3.71 -26.37 -27.12
C ILE A 2 4.11 -25.34 -28.19
N GLU A 3 3.57 -25.41 -29.41
CA GLU A 3 3.93 -24.49 -30.51
C GLU A 3 3.60 -23.02 -30.24
N LYS A 4 2.61 -22.71 -29.38
CA LYS A 4 2.33 -21.33 -28.97
C LYS A 4 3.35 -20.81 -27.95
N LEU A 5 3.94 -21.67 -27.12
CA LEU A 5 4.95 -21.29 -26.12
C LEU A 5 6.32 -21.00 -26.74
N LEU A 6 6.57 -21.49 -27.96
CA LEU A 6 7.78 -21.22 -28.74
C LEU A 6 7.60 -20.08 -29.74
N SER A 7 6.49 -19.33 -29.64
CA SER A 7 6.32 -18.12 -30.43
C SER A 7 7.47 -17.14 -30.12
N PRO A 8 8.14 -16.57 -31.14
CA PRO A 8 9.17 -15.55 -30.95
C PRO A 8 8.64 -14.31 -30.22
N ASP A 9 7.32 -14.13 -30.12
CA ASP A 9 6.69 -13.05 -29.37
C ASP A 9 6.54 -13.36 -27.87
N ILE A 10 6.49 -14.65 -27.48
CA ILE A 10 6.25 -15.11 -26.11
C ILE A 10 7.56 -15.39 -25.37
N LEU A 11 8.57 -15.91 -26.07
CA LEU A 11 9.88 -16.22 -25.51
C LEU A 11 10.55 -15.03 -24.79
N PRO A 12 10.63 -13.81 -25.38
CA PRO A 12 11.22 -12.65 -24.72
C PRO A 12 10.48 -12.25 -23.44
N LEU A 13 9.14 -12.27 -23.46
CA LEU A 13 8.30 -11.92 -22.30
C LEU A 13 8.55 -12.85 -21.10
N CYS A 14 8.73 -14.16 -21.36
CA CYS A 14 9.02 -15.12 -20.30
C CYS A 14 10.40 -14.90 -19.65
N TYR A 15 11.40 -14.54 -20.45
CA TYR A 15 12.72 -14.15 -19.92
C TYR A 15 12.65 -12.84 -19.14
N PHE A 16 11.89 -11.86 -19.62
CA PHE A 16 11.73 -10.58 -18.93
C PHE A 16 11.14 -10.75 -17.53
N SER A 17 10.12 -11.59 -17.34
CA SER A 17 9.55 -11.84 -16.00
C SER A 17 10.58 -12.47 -15.07
N HIS A 18 11.39 -13.41 -15.55
CA HIS A 18 12.45 -14.02 -14.75
C HIS A 18 13.54 -13.01 -14.36
N TYR A 19 14.04 -12.22 -15.32
CA TYR A 19 15.05 -11.18 -15.06
C TYR A 19 14.52 -10.07 -14.18
N PHE A 20 13.23 -9.72 -14.29
CA PHE A 20 12.57 -8.77 -13.40
C PHE A 20 12.57 -9.26 -11.95
N LEU A 21 12.22 -10.53 -11.71
CA LEU A 21 12.25 -11.13 -10.37
C LEU A 21 13.67 -11.20 -9.79
N ILE A 22 14.67 -11.48 -10.63
CA ILE A 22 16.09 -11.43 -10.23
C ILE A 22 16.49 -10.00 -9.86
N ALA A 23 16.14 -9.01 -10.68
CA ALA A 23 16.49 -7.61 -10.46
C ALA A 23 15.85 -7.06 -9.18
N LEU A 24 14.58 -7.37 -8.92
CA LEU A 24 13.89 -7.01 -7.67
C LEU A 24 14.59 -7.63 -6.46
N LYS A 25 14.91 -8.94 -6.52
CA LYS A 25 15.60 -9.63 -5.43
C LYS A 25 17.01 -9.06 -5.18
N ALA A 26 17.73 -8.75 -6.25
CA ALA A 26 19.05 -8.15 -6.16
C ALA A 26 19.02 -6.65 -5.81
N ARG A 27 17.83 -6.05 -5.62
CA ARG A 27 17.60 -4.62 -5.37
C ARG A 27 18.22 -3.71 -6.45
N VAL A 28 18.30 -4.22 -7.68
CA VAL A 28 18.76 -3.48 -8.86
C VAL A 28 17.54 -2.82 -9.51
N TYR A 29 16.98 -1.82 -8.81
CA TYR A 29 15.69 -1.21 -9.15
C TYR A 29 15.68 -0.52 -10.52
N ASP A 30 16.81 0.04 -10.96
CA ASP A 30 16.90 0.65 -12.30
C ASP A 30 16.71 -0.39 -13.42
N MET A 31 17.28 -1.58 -13.24
CA MET A 31 17.08 -2.70 -14.16
C MET A 31 15.65 -3.23 -14.07
N ALA A 32 15.12 -3.38 -12.85
CA ALA A 32 13.74 -3.80 -12.65
C ALA A 32 12.76 -2.84 -13.34
N ALA A 33 13.00 -1.52 -13.26
CA ALA A 33 12.18 -0.51 -13.90
C ALA A 33 12.21 -0.60 -15.43
N GLN A 34 13.40 -0.73 -16.01
CA GLN A 34 13.58 -0.89 -17.46
C GLN A 34 12.90 -2.16 -17.98
N ILE A 35 12.99 -3.27 -17.26
CA ILE A 35 12.32 -4.51 -17.66
C ILE A 35 10.81 -4.37 -17.49
N ALA A 36 10.36 -3.76 -16.38
CA ALA A 36 8.94 -3.60 -16.08
C ALA A 36 8.18 -2.80 -17.14
N SER A 37 8.78 -1.80 -17.79
CA SER A 37 8.12 -1.07 -18.88
C SER A 37 7.77 -1.93 -20.09
N HIS A 38 8.38 -3.12 -20.20
CA HIS A 38 8.10 -4.10 -21.25
C HIS A 38 7.28 -5.28 -20.74
N LEU A 39 7.00 -5.33 -19.44
CA LEU A 39 6.18 -6.37 -18.81
C LEU A 39 4.75 -5.90 -18.63
N LYS A 40 3.81 -6.73 -19.09
CA LYS A 40 2.41 -6.57 -18.73
C LYS A 40 2.15 -7.34 -17.43
N LEU A 41 2.38 -6.68 -16.29
CA LEU A 41 2.07 -7.28 -14.99
C LEU A 41 0.55 -7.45 -14.85
N THR A 42 0.11 -8.70 -14.73
CA THR A 42 -1.28 -9.01 -14.38
C THR A 42 -1.50 -8.73 -12.90
N VAL A 43 -2.77 -8.54 -12.49
CA VAL A 43 -3.13 -8.41 -11.07
C VAL A 43 -2.62 -9.61 -10.28
N GLN A 44 -2.86 -10.82 -10.78
CA GLN A 44 -2.43 -12.06 -10.12
C GLN A 44 -0.91 -12.14 -9.96
N LEU A 45 -0.14 -11.86 -11.00
CA LEU A 45 1.32 -11.88 -10.91
C LEU A 45 1.82 -10.79 -9.94
N SER A 46 1.20 -9.62 -9.94
CA SER A 46 1.55 -8.54 -9.01
C SER A 46 1.31 -8.97 -7.56
N ILE A 47 0.17 -9.61 -7.27
CA ILE A 47 -0.14 -10.17 -5.95
C ILE A 47 0.92 -11.21 -5.56
N GLU A 48 1.27 -12.13 -6.46
CA GLU A 48 2.28 -13.16 -6.19
C GLU A 48 3.67 -12.55 -5.89
N ILE A 49 4.04 -11.47 -6.57
CA ILE A 49 5.34 -10.79 -6.39
C ILE A 49 5.38 -9.99 -5.09
N PHE A 50 4.34 -9.21 -4.81
CA PHE A 50 4.37 -8.18 -3.76
C PHE A 50 3.75 -8.61 -2.43
N SER A 51 3.07 -9.76 -2.38
CA SER A 51 2.57 -10.26 -1.09
C SER A 51 3.75 -10.56 -0.13
N PRO A 52 3.61 -10.35 1.18
CA PRO A 52 4.67 -10.68 2.14
C PRO A 52 5.05 -12.17 2.11
N VAL A 53 6.34 -12.49 2.18
CA VAL A 53 6.88 -13.84 2.24
C VAL A 53 7.16 -14.20 3.71
N ASP A 54 6.53 -15.26 4.21
CA ASP A 54 6.76 -15.75 5.59
C ASP A 54 8.04 -16.59 5.70
N GLU A 55 8.17 -17.62 4.86
CA GLU A 55 9.37 -18.47 4.80
C GLU A 55 9.95 -18.51 3.37
N TRP A 56 9.10 -18.88 2.41
CA TRP A 56 9.40 -18.86 0.99
C TRP A 56 8.10 -18.87 0.19
N ARG A 57 8.16 -18.40 -1.05
CA ARG A 57 7.05 -18.44 -2.01
C ARG A 57 7.55 -18.90 -3.36
N THR A 58 6.75 -19.72 -4.02
CA THR A 58 6.95 -20.06 -5.43
C THR A 58 6.03 -19.21 -6.30
N ILE A 59 6.60 -18.47 -7.24
CA ILE A 59 5.88 -17.74 -8.28
C ILE A 59 5.88 -18.59 -9.54
N ARG A 60 4.69 -18.83 -10.09
CA ARG A 60 4.56 -19.59 -11.34
C ARG A 60 4.52 -18.62 -12.52
N LEU A 61 5.51 -18.72 -13.38
CA LEU A 61 5.57 -17.95 -14.61
C LEU A 61 4.73 -18.63 -15.71
N GLU A 62 4.28 -17.84 -16.70
CA GLU A 62 3.42 -18.31 -17.79
C GLU A 62 4.05 -19.43 -18.64
N ASN A 63 5.39 -19.47 -18.72
CA ASN A 63 6.14 -20.54 -19.38
C ASN A 63 6.20 -21.86 -18.58
N GLY A 64 5.53 -21.92 -17.42
CA GLY A 64 5.57 -23.07 -16.52
C GLY A 64 6.84 -23.15 -15.67
N TRP A 65 7.73 -22.16 -15.76
CA TRP A 65 8.88 -22.08 -14.86
C TRP A 65 8.42 -21.54 -13.50
N PHE A 66 9.20 -21.89 -12.49
CA PHE A 66 8.95 -21.48 -11.13
C PHE A 66 10.11 -20.62 -10.66
N TYR A 67 9.80 -19.58 -9.89
CA TYR A 67 10.79 -18.75 -9.22
C TYR A 67 10.55 -18.78 -7.73
N GLU A 68 11.58 -19.09 -6.95
CA GLU A 68 11.52 -19.13 -5.50
C GLU A 68 11.96 -17.79 -4.90
N MET A 69 11.06 -17.18 -4.14
CA MET A 69 11.30 -16.01 -3.32
C MET A 69 11.49 -16.41 -1.87
N ARG A 70 12.55 -15.92 -1.23
CA ARG A 70 12.81 -16.13 0.20
C ARG A 70 12.64 -14.85 1.04
N GLU A 71 12.47 -13.73 0.35
CA GLU A 71 12.36 -12.41 0.96
C GLU A 71 11.27 -11.63 0.23
N SER A 72 10.50 -10.85 0.98
CA SER A 72 9.50 -9.91 0.45
C SER A 72 10.18 -8.78 -0.32
N VAL A 73 9.55 -8.32 -1.40
CA VAL A 73 9.93 -7.04 -2.01
C VAL A 73 9.55 -5.92 -1.04
N SER A 74 10.51 -5.05 -0.70
CA SER A 74 10.23 -3.88 0.13
C SER A 74 9.41 -2.86 -0.64
N LEU A 75 8.14 -2.67 -0.27
CA LEU A 75 7.26 -1.68 -0.90
C LEU A 75 7.72 -0.24 -0.62
N LEU A 76 8.37 -0.01 0.52
CA LEU A 76 8.95 1.30 0.84
C LEU A 76 10.16 1.62 -0.05
N GLU A 77 10.98 0.63 -0.39
CA GLU A 77 12.06 0.83 -1.36
C GLU A 77 11.51 1.11 -2.77
N LEU A 78 10.38 0.49 -3.15
CA LEU A 78 9.69 0.83 -4.41
C LEU A 78 9.19 2.28 -4.40
N ALA A 79 8.62 2.72 -3.27
CA ALA A 79 8.15 4.10 -3.09
C ALA A 79 9.31 5.10 -3.25
N ASP A 80 10.42 4.87 -2.55
CA ASP A 80 11.61 5.72 -2.58
C ASP A 80 12.26 5.79 -3.99
N ARG A 81 12.00 4.79 -4.84
CA ARG A 81 12.50 4.71 -6.22
C ARG A 81 11.48 5.17 -7.26
N GLY A 82 10.30 5.63 -6.86
CA GLY A 82 9.25 6.06 -7.78
C GLY A 82 8.62 4.91 -8.60
N LEU A 83 8.72 3.67 -8.11
CA LEU A 83 8.25 2.47 -8.80
C LEU A 83 6.81 2.07 -8.40
N MET A 84 6.04 3.01 -7.87
CA MET A 84 4.66 2.74 -7.42
C MET A 84 3.71 2.34 -8.56
N TYR A 85 4.06 2.63 -9.81
CA TYR A 85 3.30 2.14 -10.97
C TYR A 85 3.24 0.60 -11.04
N LEU A 86 4.18 -0.11 -10.41
CA LEU A 86 4.15 -1.56 -10.30
C LEU A 86 2.98 -2.08 -9.46
N LEU A 87 2.45 -1.27 -8.55
CA LEU A 87 1.30 -1.61 -7.71
C LEU A 87 -0.04 -1.14 -8.31
N GLU A 88 -0.01 -0.36 -9.40
CA GLU A 88 -1.23 0.11 -10.08
C GLU A 88 -2.20 -1.01 -10.46
N PRO A 89 -1.76 -2.19 -10.97
CA PRO A 89 -2.68 -3.28 -11.27
C PRO A 89 -3.49 -3.73 -10.04
N ILE A 90 -2.84 -3.86 -8.88
CA ILE A 90 -3.51 -4.30 -7.64
C ILE A 90 -4.49 -3.22 -7.16
N ILE A 91 -4.03 -1.95 -7.15
CA ILE A 91 -4.83 -0.83 -6.66
C ILE A 91 -6.06 -0.58 -7.54
N ARG A 92 -5.89 -0.62 -8.87
CA ARG A 92 -6.96 -0.32 -9.82
C ARG A 92 -8.02 -1.41 -9.89
N GLU A 93 -7.62 -2.67 -9.74
CA GLU A 93 -8.57 -3.78 -9.66
C GLU A 93 -9.47 -3.60 -8.43
N GLY A 94 -8.87 -3.28 -7.28
CA GLY A 94 -9.60 -3.21 -6.02
C GLY A 94 -10.12 -4.57 -5.55
N ASN A 95 -10.58 -4.65 -4.31
CA ASN A 95 -11.21 -5.83 -3.72
C ASN A 95 -10.54 -7.20 -4.04
N THR A 96 -9.20 -7.21 -4.11
CA THR A 96 -8.42 -8.40 -4.50
C THR A 96 -8.34 -9.46 -3.40
N GLY A 97 -8.91 -9.18 -2.22
CA GLY A 97 -8.81 -10.04 -1.04
C GLY A 97 -7.41 -10.12 -0.44
N VAL A 98 -6.48 -9.26 -0.86
CA VAL A 98 -5.12 -9.25 -0.32
C VAL A 98 -5.07 -8.67 1.09
N THR A 99 -4.17 -9.20 1.92
CA THR A 99 -4.06 -8.88 3.35
C THR A 99 -3.06 -7.78 3.67
N PHE A 100 -2.33 -7.27 2.67
CA PHE A 100 -1.25 -6.29 2.84
C PHE A 100 -1.61 -4.89 2.33
N ASN A 101 -2.91 -4.56 2.32
CA ASN A 101 -3.40 -3.24 1.88
C ASN A 101 -2.80 -2.09 2.69
N ASN A 102 -2.60 -2.27 4.00
CA ASN A 102 -1.96 -1.26 4.86
C ASN A 102 -0.50 -1.02 4.46
N SER A 103 0.23 -2.05 4.02
CA SER A 103 1.60 -1.91 3.51
C SER A 103 1.63 -1.20 2.16
N ILE A 104 0.65 -1.46 1.28
CA ILE A 104 0.48 -0.70 0.03
C ILE A 104 0.15 0.76 0.35
N LEU A 105 -0.74 1.01 1.31
CA LEU A 105 -1.14 2.36 1.72
C LEU A 105 0.07 3.15 2.22
N HIS A 106 0.88 2.57 3.11
CA HIS A 106 2.09 3.23 3.62
C HIS A 106 3.07 3.56 2.50
N ALA A 107 3.28 2.64 1.56
CA ALA A 107 4.14 2.88 0.39
C ALA A 107 3.57 3.98 -0.54
N VAL A 108 2.26 4.01 -0.77
CA VAL A 108 1.59 5.06 -1.57
C VAL A 108 1.75 6.42 -0.92
N VAL A 109 1.51 6.53 0.38
CA VAL A 109 1.69 7.78 1.13
C VAL A 109 3.16 8.22 1.10
N ARG A 110 4.09 7.31 1.39
CA ARG A 110 5.54 7.59 1.35
C ARG A 110 6.00 8.11 -0.03
N SER A 111 5.39 7.62 -1.10
CA SER A 111 5.73 8.05 -2.47
C SER A 111 5.15 9.40 -2.89
N GLY A 112 4.25 10.01 -2.11
CA GLY A 112 3.56 11.24 -2.52
C GLY A 112 2.49 11.04 -3.61
N ARG A 113 2.12 9.80 -3.95
CA ARG A 113 1.16 9.49 -5.04
C ARG A 113 -0.29 9.63 -4.60
N ILE A 114 -0.76 10.88 -4.49
CA ILE A 114 -2.14 11.19 -4.11
C ILE A 114 -3.19 10.62 -5.08
N ASP A 115 -2.84 10.48 -6.35
CA ASP A 115 -3.68 9.83 -7.36
C ASP A 115 -3.97 8.37 -7.01
N LEU A 116 -2.94 7.63 -6.56
CA LEU A 116 -3.10 6.25 -6.09
C LEU A 116 -3.84 6.19 -4.75
N LEU A 117 -3.62 7.14 -3.85
CA LEU A 117 -4.37 7.20 -2.59
C LEU A 117 -5.88 7.37 -2.83
N LYS A 118 -6.26 8.24 -3.78
CA LYS A 118 -7.66 8.43 -4.20
C LYS A 118 -8.26 7.15 -4.78
N GLU A 119 -7.51 6.42 -5.60
CA GLU A 119 -7.97 5.11 -6.11
C GLU A 119 -8.11 4.07 -4.98
N MET A 120 -7.14 4.01 -4.06
CA MET A 120 -7.19 3.09 -2.92
C MET A 120 -8.40 3.34 -2.02
N THR A 121 -8.67 4.60 -1.65
CA THR A 121 -9.81 4.95 -0.78
C THR A 121 -11.15 4.55 -1.37
N GLN A 122 -11.27 4.49 -2.70
CA GLN A 122 -12.51 4.11 -3.39
C GLN A 122 -12.65 2.59 -3.59
N LYS A 123 -11.55 1.88 -3.78
CA LYS A 123 -11.55 0.50 -4.31
C LYS A 123 -11.02 -0.55 -3.34
N MET A 124 -10.32 -0.13 -2.30
CA MET A 124 -9.66 -1.01 -1.35
C MET A 124 -10.16 -0.75 0.06
N LYS A 125 -10.17 -1.80 0.87
CA LYS A 125 -10.37 -1.70 2.31
C LYS A 125 -9.01 -1.72 3.00
N PHE A 126 -8.75 -0.72 3.81
CA PHE A 126 -7.58 -0.62 4.67
C PHE A 126 -7.98 -0.05 6.02
N ASP A 127 -7.06 -0.05 6.96
CA ASP A 127 -7.23 0.59 8.25
C ASP A 127 -5.95 1.33 8.69
N SER A 128 -5.96 1.93 9.87
CA SER A 128 -4.80 2.63 10.43
C SER A 128 -3.63 1.71 10.79
N GLY A 129 -3.84 0.40 10.83
CA GLY A 129 -2.88 -0.55 11.42
C GLY A 129 -2.64 -0.25 12.90
N THR A 130 -1.69 -0.94 13.52
CA THR A 130 -1.44 -0.80 14.97
C THR A 130 -0.68 0.47 15.35
N LYS A 131 -0.06 1.15 14.37
CA LYS A 131 0.86 2.27 14.58
C LYS A 131 0.49 3.53 13.81
N ASN A 132 -0.53 3.49 12.96
CA ASN A 132 -0.90 4.62 12.11
C ASN A 132 0.23 5.07 11.17
N GLU A 133 0.97 4.11 10.61
CA GLU A 133 2.23 4.36 9.87
C GLU A 133 2.01 5.28 8.66
N ALA A 134 0.92 5.06 7.91
CA ALA A 134 0.55 5.89 6.78
C ALA A 134 0.24 7.35 7.19
N LEU A 135 -0.59 7.56 8.22
CA LEU A 135 -0.91 8.91 8.70
C LEU A 135 0.32 9.64 9.24
N LEU A 136 1.15 8.94 10.03
CA LEU A 136 2.39 9.49 10.56
C LEU A 136 3.38 9.88 9.44
N GLU A 137 3.47 9.08 8.38
CA GLU A 137 4.31 9.41 7.21
C GLU A 137 3.84 10.70 6.54
N ALA A 138 2.53 10.86 6.29
CA ALA A 138 1.96 12.06 5.70
C ALA A 138 2.19 13.32 6.56
N ILE A 139 2.00 13.20 7.88
CA ILE A 139 2.24 14.31 8.84
C ILE A 139 3.72 14.71 8.83
N ARG A 140 4.63 13.73 8.90
CA ARG A 140 6.09 13.97 8.89
C ARG A 140 6.56 14.59 7.57
N ALA A 141 5.91 14.23 6.47
CA ALA A 141 6.15 14.81 5.15
C ALA A 141 5.52 16.21 4.99
N THR A 142 4.77 16.71 5.99
CA THR A 142 4.00 17.96 5.92
C THR A 142 3.05 18.00 4.71
N ASP A 143 2.55 16.84 4.28
CA ASP A 143 1.63 16.73 3.14
C ASP A 143 0.18 16.85 3.60
N GLY A 144 -0.30 18.10 3.66
CA GLY A 144 -1.65 18.40 4.10
C GLY A 144 -2.75 17.77 3.23
N GLU A 145 -2.54 17.63 1.91
CA GLU A 145 -3.53 17.00 1.04
C GLU A 145 -3.65 15.50 1.37
N MET A 146 -2.52 14.81 1.59
CA MET A 146 -2.54 13.40 2.02
C MET A 146 -3.19 13.22 3.38
N VAL A 147 -2.85 14.06 4.36
CA VAL A 147 -3.47 14.00 5.70
C VAL A 147 -4.99 14.16 5.59
N ASP A 148 -5.46 15.17 4.85
CA ASP A 148 -6.88 15.40 4.62
C ASP A 148 -7.58 14.19 3.99
N TRP A 149 -6.97 13.58 2.98
CA TRP A 149 -7.54 12.40 2.32
C TRP A 149 -7.59 11.17 3.21
N LEU A 150 -6.54 10.94 4.02
CA LEU A 150 -6.50 9.81 4.94
C LEU A 150 -7.58 9.94 6.01
N ILE A 151 -7.71 11.11 6.62
CA ILE A 151 -8.73 11.39 7.66
C ILE A 151 -10.14 11.27 7.08
N ARG A 152 -10.42 11.91 5.94
CA ARG A 152 -11.76 11.89 5.32
C ARG A 152 -12.16 10.53 4.75
N SER A 153 -11.23 9.59 4.62
CA SER A 153 -11.54 8.24 4.15
C SER A 153 -12.44 7.46 5.12
N ASN A 154 -12.53 7.87 6.39
CA ASN A 154 -13.17 7.14 7.50
C ASN A 154 -12.66 5.70 7.70
N GLN A 155 -11.55 5.33 7.05
CA GLN A 155 -10.87 4.05 7.21
C GLN A 155 -9.68 4.17 8.18
N ILE A 156 -9.20 5.39 8.43
CA ILE A 156 -8.08 5.66 9.34
C ILE A 156 -8.61 6.28 10.64
N ASP A 157 -8.40 5.58 11.75
CA ASP A 157 -8.65 6.11 13.09
C ASP A 157 -7.38 6.82 13.59
N ALA A 158 -7.45 8.16 13.71
CA ALA A 158 -6.35 9.00 14.19
C ALA A 158 -6.09 8.87 15.71
N SER A 159 -7.02 8.29 16.47
CA SER A 159 -6.84 8.00 17.90
C SER A 159 -5.93 6.79 18.14
N ILE A 160 -5.79 5.91 17.14
CA ILE A 160 -4.79 4.84 17.20
C ILE A 160 -3.41 5.47 17.20
N ASN A 161 -2.63 5.10 18.22
CA ASN A 161 -1.31 5.68 18.51
C ASN A 161 -1.35 7.21 18.69
N LYS A 162 -2.39 7.70 19.39
CA LYS A 162 -2.66 9.13 19.64
C LYS A 162 -1.44 9.92 20.09
N TRP A 163 -0.57 9.34 20.93
CA TRP A 163 0.61 10.04 21.43
C TRP A 163 1.60 10.36 20.31
N ASP A 164 1.96 9.39 19.47
CA ASP A 164 2.86 9.61 18.33
C ASP A 164 2.22 10.54 17.30
N VAL A 165 0.92 10.39 17.04
CA VAL A 165 0.18 11.25 16.10
C VAL A 165 0.21 12.70 16.58
N LYS A 166 -0.17 12.97 17.84
CA LYS A 166 -0.11 14.32 18.41
C LYS A 166 1.31 14.88 18.43
N HIS A 167 2.30 14.06 18.79
CA HIS A 167 3.69 14.50 18.82
C HIS A 167 4.19 14.86 17.41
N ALA A 168 3.93 14.02 16.40
CA ALA A 168 4.31 14.28 15.02
C ALA A 168 3.61 15.54 14.46
N THR A 169 2.32 15.70 14.74
CA THR A 169 1.51 16.85 14.31
C THR A 169 2.01 18.17 14.91
N LEU A 170 2.37 18.19 16.20
CA LEU A 170 2.96 19.37 16.82
C LEU A 170 4.38 19.65 16.28
N ALA A 171 5.15 18.61 16.00
CA ALA A 171 6.51 18.72 15.49
C ALA A 171 6.55 19.22 14.03
N CYS A 172 5.54 18.92 13.21
CA CYS A 172 5.50 19.37 11.81
C CYS A 172 5.23 20.89 11.69
N GLY A 173 4.56 21.49 12.68
CA GLY A 173 4.34 22.93 12.77
C GLY A 173 3.32 23.50 11.76
N ASP A 174 2.69 22.65 10.95
CA ASP A 174 1.67 23.06 9.99
C ASP A 174 0.30 23.18 10.70
N VAL A 175 -0.20 24.42 10.79
CA VAL A 175 -1.46 24.72 11.47
C VAL A 175 -2.65 24.00 10.84
N GLY A 176 -2.66 23.82 9.51
CA GLY A 176 -3.72 23.10 8.81
C GLY A 176 -3.77 21.63 9.21
N ILE A 177 -2.61 20.97 9.21
CA ILE A 177 -2.49 19.57 9.68
C ILE A 177 -2.87 19.46 11.16
N ILE A 178 -2.43 20.41 12.00
CA ILE A 178 -2.77 20.44 13.43
C ILE A 178 -4.28 20.51 13.64
N CYS A 179 -4.96 21.42 12.96
CA CYS A 179 -6.42 21.54 13.04
C CYS A 179 -7.11 20.27 12.54
N ALA A 180 -6.77 19.79 11.33
CA ALA A 180 -7.42 18.63 10.73
C ALA A 180 -7.31 17.36 11.60
N VAL A 181 -6.13 17.09 12.17
CA VAL A 181 -5.92 15.92 13.02
C VAL A 181 -6.63 16.05 14.38
N ASN A 182 -6.59 17.23 15.00
CA ASN A 182 -7.26 17.43 16.29
C ASN A 182 -8.78 17.36 16.16
N ASP A 183 -9.35 17.99 15.12
CA ASP A 183 -10.79 17.95 14.84
C ASP A 183 -11.27 16.50 14.67
N GLU A 184 -10.50 15.65 13.97
CA GLU A 184 -10.85 14.23 13.81
C GLU A 184 -10.75 13.44 15.12
N ILE A 185 -9.71 13.67 15.92
CA ILE A 185 -9.57 13.01 17.23
C ILE A 185 -10.76 13.37 18.13
N GLU A 186 -11.14 14.65 18.21
CA GLU A 186 -12.27 15.10 19.01
C GLU A 186 -13.59 14.49 18.50
N ARG A 187 -13.77 14.41 17.17
CA ARG A 187 -14.93 13.77 16.56
C ARG A 187 -15.07 12.30 16.95
N ILE A 188 -13.95 11.57 17.00
CA ILE A 188 -13.92 10.15 17.39
C ILE A 188 -14.24 10.01 18.88
N GLU A 189 -13.64 10.84 19.74
CA GLU A 189 -13.89 10.81 21.20
C GLU A 189 -15.36 11.08 21.55
N MET A 190 -15.96 12.09 20.92
CA MET A 190 -17.38 12.39 21.11
C MET A 190 -18.31 11.27 20.64
N SER A 191 -17.90 10.48 19.64
CA SER A 191 -18.70 9.35 19.15
C SER A 191 -18.70 8.15 20.11
N LEU A 192 -17.66 8.01 20.94
CA LEU A 192 -17.54 6.95 21.94
C LEU A 192 -18.36 7.26 23.20
N ASP A 193 -18.38 8.51 23.65
CA ASP A 193 -19.15 8.94 24.83
C ASP A 193 -20.67 8.78 24.63
N VAL A 194 -21.16 8.89 23.40
CA VAL A 194 -22.58 8.68 23.08
C VAL A 194 -22.97 7.21 23.14
N SER A 195 -22.11 6.29 22.66
CA SER A 195 -22.40 4.85 22.69
C SER A 195 -22.48 4.26 24.10
N ASP A 196 -21.69 4.78 25.05
CA ASP A 196 -21.73 4.30 26.44
C ASP A 196 -23.00 4.77 27.18
N SER A 197 -23.60 5.88 26.75
CA SER A 197 -24.82 6.44 27.36
C SER A 197 -26.13 5.78 26.89
N GLU A 198 -26.13 5.14 25.72
CA GLU A 198 -27.31 4.44 25.19
C GLU A 198 -27.46 3.02 25.78
N THR A 199 -26.37 2.37 26.18
CA THR A 199 -26.40 1.04 26.82
C THR A 199 -27.00 1.03 28.22
N ASP A 200 -27.05 2.17 28.91
CA ASP A 200 -27.64 2.27 30.26
C ASP A 200 -29.17 2.49 30.26
N MET A 201 -29.79 2.68 29.09
CA MET A 201 -31.25 2.87 28.96
C MET A 201 -32.03 1.62 28.50
N GLU A 202 -31.38 0.53 28.08
CA GLU A 202 -32.07 -0.73 27.72
C GLU A 202 -32.18 -1.76 28.87
N GLU A 203 -31.63 -1.49 30.06
CA GLU A 203 -31.75 -2.37 31.24
C GLU A 203 -32.76 -1.90 32.31
N ARG A 204 -33.78 -1.08 31.97
CA ARG A 204 -34.84 -0.67 32.92
C ARG A 204 -36.25 -1.06 32.51
#